data_AF-A0A261VQ43-F1
#
_entry.id   AF-A0A261VQ43-F1
#
_cell.length_a   1.000
_cell.length_b   1.000
_cell.length_c   1.000
_cell.angle_alpha   90.00
_cell.angle_beta   90.00
_cell.angle_gamma   90.00
#
_symmetry.space_group_name_H-M   'P 1'
#
loop_
_entity.id
_entity.type
_entity.pdbx_description
1 polymer ?
#
loop_
_entity_poly.entity_id
_entity_poly.type
_entity_poly.pdbx_seq_one_letter_code
_entity_poly.pdbx_strand_id
1 'polypeptide(L)' 'MRTLVLIAVGIVLAVLFLRLAPASRRTLAAGAFTVVWLGASCWNLATGLSHGYSLAEELPIHAVLFGIPVAAAWLLWRRR' A
#
# COMPACT_ATOMS: atom_id res chain seq x y z
N MET A 1 10.06 -11.74 -7.96
CA MET A 1 9.69 -10.54 -8.77
C MET A 1 8.25 -10.05 -8.55
N ARG A 2 7.37 -10.78 -7.85
CA ARG A 2 5.98 -10.34 -7.52
C ARG A 2 5.89 -9.15 -6.55
N THR A 3 6.71 -9.13 -5.51
CA THR A 3 6.70 -8.10 -4.45
C THR A 3 7.10 -6.71 -4.96
N LEU A 4 8.13 -6.62 -5.81
CA LEU A 4 8.54 -5.35 -6.43
C LEU A 4 7.44 -4.77 -7.33
N VAL A 5 6.77 -5.62 -8.11
CA VAL A 5 5.64 -5.19 -8.96
C VAL A 5 4.49 -4.68 -8.10
N LEU A 6 4.16 -5.36 -6.99
CA LEU A 6 3.11 -4.91 -6.07
C LEU A 6 3.46 -3.58 -5.41
N ILE A 7 4.70 -3.38 -4.96
CA ILE A 7 5.15 -2.10 -4.41
C ILE A 7 5.02 -0.98 -5.46
N ALA A 8 5.45 -1.23 -6.70
CA ALA A 8 5.33 -0.25 -7.78
C ALA A 8 3.86 0.10 -8.08
N VAL A 9 2.98 -0.89 -8.16
CA VAL A 9 1.53 -0.67 -8.31
C VAL A 9 0.96 0.14 -7.15
N GLY A 10 1.37 -0.15 -5.92
CA GLY A 10 0.96 0.60 -4.72
C GLY A 10 1.35 2.05 -4.79
N ILE A 11 2.57 2.36 -5.23
CA ILE A 11 3.05 3.73 -5.40
C ILE A 11 2.25 4.44 -6.51
N VAL A 12 2.01 3.78 -7.64
CA VAL A 12 1.20 4.35 -8.73
C VAL A 12 -0.22 4.67 -8.25
N LEU A 13 -0.85 3.75 -7.52
CA LEU A 13 -2.18 3.97 -6.94
C LEU A 13 -2.18 5.09 -5.89
N ALA A 14 -1.17 5.16 -5.02
CA ALA A 14 -1.03 6.26 -4.06
C ALA A 14 -1.00 7.62 -4.77
N VAL A 15 -0.20 7.73 -5.83
CA VAL A 15 -0.08 8.96 -6.64
C VAL A 15 -1.41 9.28 -7.30
N LEU A 16 -2.11 8.30 -7.89
CA LEU A 16 -3.40 8.50 -8.55
C LEU A 16 -4.47 8.98 -7.55
N PHE A 17 -4.60 8.33 -6.39
CA PHE A 17 -5.56 8.73 -5.36
C PHE A 17 -5.35 10.19 -4.92
N LEU A 18 -4.10 10.62 -4.73
CA LEU A 18 -3.77 11.98 -4.29
C LEU A 18 -3.82 13.03 -5.41
N ARG A 19 -3.55 12.66 -6.66
CA ARG A 19 -3.62 13.55 -7.84
C ARG A 19 -5.06 13.82 -8.27
N LEU A 20 -5.93 12.82 -8.17
CA LEU A 20 -7.33 12.92 -8.57
C LEU A 20 -8.19 13.56 -7.46
N ALA A 21 -7.72 13.53 -6.21
CA ALA A 21 -8.43 14.14 -5.10
C ALA A 21 -8.32 15.68 -5.10
N PRO A 22 -9.44 16.40 -4.88
CA PRO A 22 -9.41 17.82 -4.57
C PRO A 22 -8.57 18.10 -3.32
N ALA A 23 -7.91 19.27 -3.26
CA ALA A 23 -7.08 19.66 -2.12
C ALA A 23 -7.80 19.51 -0.76
N SER A 24 -9.10 19.86 -0.71
CA SER A 24 -9.94 19.74 0.48
C SER A 24 -10.23 18.31 0.93
N ARG A 25 -10.01 17.30 0.07
CA ARG A 25 -10.29 15.89 0.35
C ARG A 25 -9.04 15.01 0.34
N ARG A 26 -7.83 15.59 0.29
CA ARG A 26 -6.60 14.79 0.21
C ARG A 26 -6.36 13.91 1.43
N THR A 27 -6.75 14.34 2.63
CA THR A 27 -6.67 13.50 3.84
C THR A 27 -7.57 12.27 3.71
N LEU A 28 -8.79 12.46 3.20
CA LEU A 28 -9.71 11.35 2.91
C LEU A 28 -9.14 10.43 1.84
N ALA A 29 -8.50 10.97 0.80
CA ALA A 29 -7.89 10.18 -0.27
C ALA A 29 -6.68 9.37 0.22
N ALA A 30 -5.81 9.94 1.06
CA ALA A 30 -4.70 9.21 1.69
C ALA A 30 -5.21 8.11 2.63
N GLY A 31 -6.25 8.40 3.42
CA GLY A 31 -6.92 7.42 4.27
C GLY A 31 -7.57 6.28 3.47
N ALA A 32 -8.33 6.62 2.42
CA ALA A 32 -8.97 5.65 1.53
C ALA A 32 -7.94 4.76 0.84
N PHE A 33 -6.85 5.35 0.32
CA PHE A 33 -5.73 4.59 -0.22
C PHE A 33 -5.15 3.62 0.82
N THR A 34 -4.92 4.09 2.06
CA THR A 34 -4.37 3.26 3.13
C THR A 34 -5.26 2.05 3.41
N VAL A 35 -6.58 2.23 3.48
CA VAL A 35 -7.54 1.14 3.73
C VAL A 35 -7.59 0.16 2.56
N VAL A 36 -7.67 0.66 1.31
CA VAL A 36 -7.68 -0.18 0.11
C VAL A 36 -6.38 -0.98 -0.02
N TRP A 37 -5.24 -0.33 0.22
CA TRP A 37 -3.92 -0.96 0.13
C TRP A 37 -3.67 -1.98 1.25
N LEU A 38 -4.23 -1.74 2.44
CA LEU A 38 -4.22 -2.73 3.52
C LEU A 38 -4.96 -4.00 3.09
N GLY A 39 -6.15 -3.86 2.48
CA GLY A 39 -6.90 -5.00 1.96
C GLY A 39 -6.11 -5.81 0.93
N ALA A 40 -5.47 -5.13 -0.03
CA ALA A 40 -4.61 -5.78 -1.02
C ALA A 40 -3.39 -6.49 -0.38
N SER A 41 -2.79 -5.88 0.65
CA SER A 41 -1.66 -6.45 1.39
C SER A 41 -2.08 -7.70 2.18
N CYS A 42 -3.23 -7.67 2.85
CA CYS A 42 -3.79 -8.82 3.56
C CYS A 42 -4.15 -9.97 2.61
N TRP A 43 -4.73 -9.65 1.44
CA TRP A 43 -5.01 -10.66 0.42
C TRP A 43 -3.73 -11.32 -0.10
N ASN A 44 -2.68 -10.52 -0.33
CA ASN A 44 -1.37 -11.02 -0.74
C ASN A 44 -0.75 -11.93 0.34
N LEU A 45 -0.91 -11.57 1.62
CA LEU A 45 -0.42 -12.35 2.76
C LEU A 45 -1.14 -13.68 2.87
N ALA A 46 -2.48 -13.68 2.80
CA ALA A 46 -3.29 -14.89 2.82
C ALA A 46 -2.92 -15.83 1.65
N THR A 47 -2.63 -15.26 0.49
CA THR A 47 -2.11 -16.01 -0.65
C THR A 47 -0.75 -16.64 -0.33
N GLY A 48 0.20 -15.88 0.25
CA GLY A 48 1.53 -16.38 0.63
C GLY A 48 1.47 -17.53 1.65
N LEU A 49 0.64 -17.39 2.69
CA LEU A 49 0.40 -18.45 3.68
C LEU A 49 -0.16 -19.73 3.05
N SER A 50 -1.01 -19.60 2.04
CA SER A 50 -1.57 -20.74 1.30
C SER A 50 -0.53 -21.50 0.47
N HIS A 51 0.64 -20.91 0.20
CA HIS A 51 1.77 -21.58 -0.47
C HIS A 51 2.71 -22.30 0.51
N GLY A 52 2.40 -22.29 1.82
CA GLY A 52 3.16 -22.99 2.85
C GLY A 52 4.24 -22.17 3.55
N TYR A 53 4.37 -20.88 3.25
CA TYR A 53 5.27 -19.98 3.99
C TYR A 53 4.71 -19.67 5.39
N SER A 54 5.60 -19.55 6.38
CA SER A 54 5.18 -19.19 7.72
C SER A 54 4.83 -17.70 7.82
N LEU A 55 3.96 -17.35 8.76
CA LEU A 55 3.60 -15.95 9.01
C LEU A 55 4.83 -15.10 9.35
N ALA A 56 5.78 -15.65 10.11
CA ALA A 56 6.99 -14.92 10.54
C ALA A 56 7.91 -14.56 9.36
N GLU A 57 7.93 -15.38 8.31
CA GLU A 57 8.71 -15.12 7.09
C GLU A 57 8.03 -14.07 6.19
N GLU A 58 6.69 -14.12 6.11
CA GLU A 58 5.92 -13.23 5.23
C GLU A 58 5.62 -11.85 5.85
N LEU A 59 5.53 -11.75 7.19
CA LEU A 59 5.18 -10.50 7.88
C LEU A 59 6.16 -9.35 7.59
N PRO A 60 7.49 -9.53 7.64
CA PRO A 60 8.45 -8.46 7.37
C PRO A 60 8.33 -7.94 5.92
N ILE A 61 8.10 -8.86 4.97
CA ILE A 61 7.92 -8.53 3.56
C ILE A 61 6.63 -7.72 3.38
N HIS A 62 5.55 -8.15 4.03
CA HIS A 62 4.27 -7.44 4.00
C HIS A 62 4.31 -6.10 4.70
N ALA A 63 5.10 -5.96 5.77
CA ALA A 63 5.33 -4.67 6.44
C ALA A 63 5.98 -3.66 5.48
N VAL A 64 6.93 -4.09 4.66
CA VAL A 64 7.56 -3.24 3.63
C VAL A 64 6.59 -2.97 2.48
N LEU A 65 5.88 -3.99 2.00
CA LEU A 65 4.92 -3.91 0.90
C LEU A 65 3.75 -2.95 1.20
N PHE A 66 3.29 -2.93 2.45
CA PHE A 66 2.28 -2.00 2.92
C PHE A 66 2.89 -0.64 3.29
N GLY A 67 3.98 -0.65 4.05
CA GLY A 67 4.57 0.53 4.65
C GLY A 67 5.11 1.54 3.63
N ILE A 68 5.81 1.07 2.59
CA ILE A 68 6.41 1.98 1.58
C ILE A 68 5.33 2.78 0.84
N PRO A 69 4.30 2.16 0.23
CA PRO A 69 3.27 2.90 -0.50
C PRO A 69 2.46 3.83 0.40
N VAL A 70 2.15 3.41 1.64
CA VAL A 70 1.44 4.24 2.62
C VAL A 70 2.28 5.44 3.02
N ALA A 71 3.55 5.23 3.39
CA ALA A 71 4.45 6.33 3.70
C ALA A 71 4.60 7.32 2.53
N ALA A 72 4.67 6.81 1.29
CA ALA A 72 4.69 7.64 0.10
C ALA A 72 3.41 8.48 -0.03
N ALA A 73 2.22 7.90 0.17
CA ALA A 73 0.95 8.62 0.12
C ALA A 73 0.91 9.77 1.15
N TRP A 74 1.28 9.51 2.40
CA TRP A 74 1.29 10.52 3.45
C TRP A 74 2.38 11.58 3.27
N LEU A 75 3.54 11.21 2.70
CA LEU A 75 4.58 12.16 2.35
C LEU A 75 4.15 13.09 1.21
N LEU A 76 3.46 12.55 0.19
CA LEU A 76 2.88 13.35 -0.89
C LEU A 76 1.80 14.30 -0.37
N TRP A 77 0.96 13.85 0.56
CA TRP A 77 -0.03 14.69 1.23
C TRP A 77 0.64 15.86 1.98
N ARG A 78 1.73 15.61 2.72
CA ARG A 78 2.42 16.65 3.52
C ARG A 78 3.15 17.69 2.67
N ARG A 79 3.54 17.37 1.44
CA ARG A 79 4.32 18.25 0.56
C ARG A 79 3.48 19.22 -0.28
N ARG A 80 2.15 19.26 -0.13
CA ARG A 80 1.22 19.85 -1.08
C ARG A 80 0.05 20.55 -0.40
#